data_AF-A0A8H7GKM2-F1
#
_entry.id   AF-A0A8H7GKM2-F1
#
_cell.length_a   1.000
_cell.length_b   1.000
_cell.length_c   1.000
_cell.angle_alpha   90.00
_cell.angle_beta   90.00
_cell.angle_gamma   90.00
#
_symmetry.space_group_name_H-M   'P 1'
#
loop_
_entity.id
_entity.type
_entity.pdbx_description
1 polymer ?
#
loop_
_entity_poly.entity_id
_entity_poly.type
_entity_poly.pdbx_seq_one_letter_code
_entity_poly.pdbx_strand_id
1 'polypeptide(L)'
;MQASKPKRKYVKKKGDPKRRGPKGWASPAMVTHLQGKIPSFQAAQASNDLANWWPSMHSEFGQKFPLPQLTTEEIAAGVKIEDKLRDELKRIKTWFNNNGRAGQQNEKMLLNLHPEVPKPKKRLSMMQAYSKKYYPTVLKPIADSRYEEHLRDAKENNYKPMKPLEHSNKVVAEYWKKEPQTIIDEIAEYWEYLYLHPEAADRNDESEYSNDDPEDDWLDDDGPHLYYIIYDNIVPAIVRNGR
;
A
#
# COMPACT_ATOMS: atom_id res chain seq x y z
N MET A 1 -0.18 -14.37 -45.31
CA MET A 1 -0.32 -15.06 -44.03
C MET A 1 1.04 -15.15 -43.35
N GLN A 2 1.34 -14.28 -42.38
CA GLN A 2 2.60 -14.35 -41.63
C GLN A 2 2.42 -15.27 -40.42
N ALA A 3 3.25 -16.33 -40.35
CA ALA A 3 3.21 -17.29 -39.26
C ALA A 3 3.67 -16.64 -37.94
N SER A 4 2.74 -16.52 -36.99
CA SER A 4 2.98 -16.11 -35.61
C SER A 4 4.03 -17.03 -34.97
N LYS A 5 5.19 -16.47 -34.58
CA LYS A 5 6.22 -17.24 -33.88
C LYS A 5 5.72 -17.58 -32.47
N PRO A 6 5.83 -18.85 -32.03
CA PRO A 6 5.37 -19.25 -30.70
C PRO A 6 6.19 -18.52 -29.62
N LYS A 7 5.49 -17.83 -28.70
CA LYS A 7 6.07 -17.19 -27.52
C LYS A 7 6.76 -18.27 -26.67
N ARG A 8 8.09 -18.30 -26.66
CA ARG A 8 8.88 -19.20 -25.79
C ARG A 8 8.58 -18.84 -24.33
N LYS A 9 7.92 -19.74 -23.60
CA LYS A 9 7.76 -19.64 -22.14
C LYS A 9 9.15 -19.69 -21.51
N TYR A 10 9.59 -18.59 -20.92
CA TYR A 10 10.87 -18.52 -20.23
C TYR A 10 10.79 -19.32 -18.93
N VAL A 11 11.26 -20.57 -18.95
CA VAL A 11 11.34 -21.42 -17.75
C VAL A 11 12.50 -20.94 -16.89
N LYS A 12 12.18 -20.16 -15.85
CA LYS A 12 13.17 -19.56 -14.93
C LYS A 12 13.86 -20.65 -14.12
N LYS A 13 15.16 -20.88 -14.34
CA LYS A 13 15.96 -21.89 -13.63
C LYS A 13 16.17 -21.50 -12.16
N LYS A 14 16.13 -22.49 -11.26
CA LYS A 14 16.41 -22.33 -9.82
C LYS A 14 17.91 -22.10 -9.66
N GLY A 15 18.32 -20.89 -9.27
CA GLY A 15 19.74 -20.54 -9.07
C GLY A 15 20.24 -19.31 -9.82
N ASP A 16 19.42 -18.67 -10.67
CA ASP A 16 19.83 -17.43 -11.34
C ASP A 16 20.17 -16.35 -10.29
N PRO A 17 21.38 -15.79 -10.27
CA PRO A 17 21.76 -14.74 -9.32
C PRO A 17 20.89 -13.47 -9.45
N LYS A 18 20.23 -13.30 -10.61
CA LYS A 18 19.22 -12.27 -10.88
C LYS A 18 17.87 -12.50 -10.18
N ARG A 19 17.69 -13.61 -9.46
CA ARG A 19 16.49 -13.90 -8.64
C ARG A 19 16.53 -13.29 -7.23
N ARG A 20 17.66 -12.76 -6.80
CA ARG A 20 17.68 -12.05 -5.51
C ARG A 20 16.83 -10.80 -5.72
N GLY A 21 15.71 -10.71 -5.03
CA GLY A 21 14.94 -9.47 -4.96
C GLY A 21 15.83 -8.29 -4.58
N PRO A 22 15.31 -7.06 -4.64
CA PRO A 22 16.09 -5.85 -4.32
C PRO A 22 16.96 -6.10 -3.09
N LYS A 23 18.27 -5.86 -3.24
CA LYS A 23 19.22 -6.07 -2.14
C LYS A 23 18.70 -5.30 -0.94
N GLY A 24 18.47 -5.98 0.18
CA GLY A 24 17.94 -5.35 1.38
C GLY A 24 18.80 -4.14 1.75
N TRP A 25 18.15 -3.03 2.11
CA TRP A 25 18.84 -1.78 2.42
C TRP A 25 19.79 -1.93 3.62
N ALA A 26 19.44 -2.78 4.59
CA ALA A 26 20.22 -3.04 5.78
C ALA A 26 21.27 -4.13 5.56
N SER A 27 22.51 -3.86 5.97
CA SER A 27 23.56 -4.88 6.05
C SER A 27 23.22 -5.95 7.10
N PRO A 28 23.80 -7.17 7.03
CA PRO A 28 23.58 -8.20 8.05
C PRO A 28 23.85 -7.72 9.48
N ALA A 29 24.90 -6.90 9.67
CA ALA A 29 25.23 -6.32 10.97
C ALA A 29 24.15 -5.33 11.46
N MET A 30 23.60 -4.52 10.56
CA MET A 30 22.47 -3.62 10.88
C MET A 30 21.24 -4.43 11.26
N VAL A 31 20.92 -5.50 10.50
CA VAL A 31 19.77 -6.37 10.80
C VAL A 31 19.90 -7.01 12.17
N THR A 32 21.06 -7.60 12.50
CA THR A 32 21.28 -8.21 13.83
C THR A 32 21.12 -7.18 14.95
N HIS A 33 21.62 -5.95 14.75
CA HIS A 33 21.44 -4.89 15.73
C HIS A 33 19.98 -4.49 15.90
N LEU A 34 19.25 -4.27 14.80
CA LEU A 34 17.83 -3.92 14.82
C LEU A 34 16.97 -5.04 15.44
N GLN A 35 17.27 -6.30 15.13
CA GLN A 35 16.59 -7.46 15.72
C GLN A 35 16.77 -7.51 17.24
N GLY A 36 17.98 -7.24 17.75
CA GLY A 36 18.24 -7.19 19.19
C GLY A 36 17.46 -6.10 19.93
N LYS A 37 16.94 -5.10 19.21
CA LYS A 37 16.15 -3.98 19.75
C LYS A 37 14.65 -4.17 19.62
N ILE A 38 14.18 -5.27 19.02
CA ILE A 38 12.75 -5.57 18.92
C ILE A 38 12.08 -5.68 20.31
N PRO A 39 12.66 -6.33 21.32
CA PRO A 39 12.01 -6.41 22.64
C PRO A 39 11.80 -5.04 23.28
N SER A 40 12.76 -4.11 23.17
CA SER A 40 12.60 -2.76 23.72
C SER A 40 11.60 -1.93 22.91
N PHE A 41 11.57 -2.10 21.59
CA PHE A 41 10.54 -1.51 20.72
C PHE A 41 9.13 -1.97 21.11
N GLN A 42 8.95 -3.28 21.34
CA GLN A 42 7.66 -3.85 21.74
C GLN A 42 7.23 -3.35 23.13
N ALA A 43 8.16 -3.24 24.08
CA ALA A 43 7.89 -2.66 25.39
C ALA A 43 7.44 -1.20 25.28
N ALA A 44 8.15 -0.38 24.48
CA ALA A 44 7.79 1.01 24.23
C ALA A 44 6.45 1.15 23.48
N GLN A 45 6.13 0.21 22.59
CA GLN A 45 4.82 0.17 21.92
C GLN A 45 3.70 -0.15 22.90
N ALA A 46 3.90 -1.10 23.81
CA ALA A 46 2.92 -1.48 24.83
C ALA A 46 2.67 -0.36 25.84
N SER A 47 3.70 0.43 26.19
CA SER A 47 3.59 1.58 27.08
C SER A 47 3.19 2.89 26.38
N ASN A 48 3.02 2.87 25.05
CA ASN A 48 2.80 4.07 24.22
C ASN A 48 3.92 5.14 24.37
N ASP A 49 5.16 4.71 24.62
CA ASP A 49 6.33 5.56 24.84
C ASP A 49 7.28 5.58 23.62
N LEU A 50 6.73 5.38 22.43
CA LEU A 50 7.52 5.37 21.19
C LEU A 50 8.20 6.72 20.91
N ALA A 51 7.59 7.83 21.36
CA ALA A 51 8.13 9.18 21.14
C ALA A 51 9.52 9.39 21.77
N ASN A 52 9.76 8.83 22.96
CA ASN A 52 11.05 8.91 23.64
C ASN A 52 12.01 7.82 23.18
N TRP A 53 11.49 6.67 22.76
CA TRP A 53 12.29 5.55 22.29
C TRP A 53 12.98 5.84 20.94
N TRP A 54 12.29 6.50 20.00
CA TRP A 54 12.85 6.77 18.66
C TRP A 54 14.16 7.59 18.68
N PRO A 55 14.25 8.74 19.37
CA PRO A 55 15.50 9.49 19.46
C PRO A 55 16.66 8.67 20.02
N SER A 56 16.41 7.87 21.06
CA SER A 56 17.43 7.00 21.68
C SER A 56 17.91 5.93 20.70
N MET A 57 16.99 5.23 20.04
CA MET A 57 17.31 4.22 19.03
C MET A 57 18.06 4.82 17.84
N HIS A 58 17.64 5.98 17.34
CA HIS A 58 18.31 6.65 16.23
C HIS A 58 19.73 7.12 16.59
N SER A 59 19.92 7.65 17.81
CA SER A 59 21.25 8.04 18.30
C SER A 59 22.18 6.83 18.41
N GLU A 60 21.71 5.74 19.03
CA GLU A 60 22.50 4.50 19.15
C GLU A 60 22.83 3.92 17.78
N PHE A 61 21.86 3.91 16.87
CA PHE A 61 22.05 3.41 15.51
C PHE A 61 23.09 4.24 14.74
N GLY A 62 22.99 5.56 14.78
CA GLY A 62 23.92 6.47 14.09
C GLY A 62 25.34 6.41 14.65
N GLN A 63 25.51 6.15 15.96
CA GLN A 63 26.82 5.91 16.56
C GLN A 63 27.46 4.60 16.05
N LYS A 64 26.64 3.56 15.89
CA LYS A 64 27.13 2.23 15.48
C LYS A 64 27.33 2.10 13.97
N PHE A 65 26.48 2.76 13.19
CA PHE A 65 26.48 2.73 11.73
C PHE A 65 26.50 4.16 11.20
N PRO A 66 27.68 4.81 11.22
CA PRO A 66 27.79 6.17 10.71
C PRO A 66 27.44 6.22 9.22
N LEU A 67 26.72 7.26 8.83
CA LEU A 67 26.35 7.47 7.43
C LEU A 67 27.62 7.66 6.58
N PRO A 68 27.69 7.05 5.40
CA PRO A 68 28.78 7.31 4.47
C PRO A 68 28.75 8.78 4.05
N GLN A 69 29.94 9.35 3.83
CA GLN A 69 30.08 10.69 3.27
C GLN A 69 29.40 10.75 1.89
N LEU A 70 28.90 11.93 1.51
CA LEU A 70 28.24 12.10 0.21
C LEU A 70 29.23 11.85 -0.91
N THR A 71 28.77 11.12 -1.93
CA THR A 71 29.54 10.96 -3.16
C THR A 71 29.47 12.25 -3.97
N THR A 72 30.46 12.47 -4.84
CA THR A 72 30.49 13.64 -5.73
C THR A 72 29.27 13.71 -6.64
N GLU A 73 28.72 12.55 -7.02
CA GLU A 73 27.51 12.44 -7.84
C GLU A 73 26.26 12.94 -7.08
N GLU A 74 26.13 12.57 -5.79
CA GLU A 74 25.02 13.00 -4.95
C GLU A 74 25.07 14.50 -4.64
N ILE A 75 26.28 15.04 -4.44
CA ILE A 75 26.49 16.48 -4.28
C ILE A 75 26.10 17.21 -5.56
N ALA A 76 26.47 16.68 -6.74
CA ALA A 76 26.07 17.24 -8.03
C ALA A 76 24.55 17.17 -8.25
N ALA A 77 23.88 16.15 -7.71
CA ALA A 77 22.42 16.04 -7.70
C ALA A 77 21.73 16.94 -6.66
N GLY A 78 22.48 17.67 -5.83
CA GLY A 78 21.93 18.56 -4.80
C GLY A 78 21.41 17.84 -3.55
N VAL A 79 21.74 16.55 -3.36
CA VAL A 79 21.37 15.79 -2.17
C VAL A 79 22.17 16.31 -0.97
N LYS A 80 21.49 16.56 0.15
CA LYS A 80 22.15 16.99 1.39
C LYS A 80 22.33 15.82 2.38
N ILE A 81 23.23 15.98 3.34
CA ILE A 81 23.45 14.99 4.41
C ILE A 81 22.17 14.80 5.22
N GLU A 82 21.42 15.87 5.43
CA GLU A 82 20.17 15.88 6.20
C GLU A 82 19.10 15.01 5.54
N ASP A 83 19.04 15.00 4.20
CA ASP A 83 18.08 14.19 3.44
C ASP A 83 18.41 12.69 3.57
N LYS A 84 19.69 12.33 3.46
CA LYS A 84 20.15 10.95 3.71
C LYS A 84 19.86 10.49 5.12
N LEU A 85 20.10 11.35 6.11
CA LEU A 85 19.79 11.04 7.50
C LEU A 85 18.28 10.81 7.65
N ARG A 86 17.45 11.70 7.11
CA ARG A 86 15.98 11.57 7.15
C ARG A 86 15.51 10.25 6.53
N ASP A 87 16.06 9.87 5.39
CA ASP A 87 15.74 8.60 4.72
C ASP A 87 16.14 7.39 5.55
N GLU A 88 17.32 7.43 6.19
CA GLU A 88 17.78 6.35 7.06
C GLU A 88 16.86 6.20 8.28
N LEU A 89 16.46 7.31 8.92
CA LEU A 89 15.50 7.28 10.03
C LEU A 89 14.14 6.72 9.59
N LYS A 90 13.66 7.10 8.40
CA LYS A 90 12.41 6.57 7.81
C LYS A 90 12.51 5.06 7.55
N ARG A 91 13.66 4.58 7.07
CA ARG A 91 13.93 3.15 6.83
C ARG A 91 13.97 2.35 8.12
N ILE A 92 14.64 2.84 9.16
CA ILE A 92 14.68 2.21 10.48
C ILE A 92 13.26 2.10 11.05
N LYS A 93 12.48 3.20 11.00
CA LYS A 93 11.09 3.21 11.48
C LYS A 93 10.21 2.20 10.74
N THR A 94 10.28 2.22 9.40
CA THR A 94 9.57 1.25 8.54
C THR A 94 9.98 -0.18 8.87
N TRP A 95 11.26 -0.43 9.09
CA TRP A 95 11.78 -1.75 9.43
C TRP A 95 11.18 -2.28 10.73
N PHE A 96 11.17 -1.49 11.81
CA PHE A 96 10.56 -1.92 13.08
C PHE A 96 9.04 -2.08 12.98
N ASN A 97 8.34 -1.21 12.25
CA ASN A 97 6.90 -1.35 12.04
C ASN A 97 6.52 -2.64 11.31
N ASN A 98 7.39 -3.10 10.41
CA ASN A 98 7.21 -4.35 9.66
C ASN A 98 7.66 -5.58 10.46
N ASN A 99 8.78 -5.50 11.17
CA ASN A 99 9.42 -6.67 11.80
C ASN A 99 9.14 -6.80 13.30
N GLY A 100 8.64 -5.75 13.95
CA GLY A 100 8.49 -5.64 15.40
C GLY A 100 7.13 -6.05 15.94
N ARG A 101 6.13 -6.32 15.10
CA ARG A 101 4.80 -6.74 15.57
C ARG A 101 4.87 -8.12 16.23
N ALA A 102 4.21 -8.27 17.38
CA ALA A 102 4.03 -9.57 18.02
C ALA A 102 3.37 -10.55 17.02
N GLY A 103 3.98 -11.72 16.80
CA GLY A 103 3.51 -12.74 15.85
C GLY A 103 4.20 -12.76 14.47
N GLN A 104 4.90 -11.69 14.05
CA GLN A 104 5.61 -11.68 12.75
C GLN A 104 6.89 -12.54 12.73
N GLN A 105 7.58 -12.65 13.88
CA GLN A 105 8.92 -13.26 13.95
C GLN A 105 8.90 -14.80 13.94
N ASN A 106 7.93 -15.40 14.62
CA ASN A 106 7.98 -16.84 14.93
C ASN A 106 7.05 -17.70 14.08
N GLU A 107 6.07 -17.11 13.43
CA GLU A 107 5.14 -17.84 12.57
C GLU A 107 4.93 -17.04 11.29
N LYS A 108 5.90 -17.15 10.39
CA LYS A 108 5.52 -17.29 8.99
C LYS A 108 4.72 -18.58 8.90
N MET A 109 3.47 -18.58 9.36
CA MET A 109 2.49 -19.54 8.88
C MET A 109 2.59 -19.39 7.38
N LEU A 110 3.25 -20.37 6.75
CA LEU A 110 3.27 -20.47 5.30
C LEU A 110 1.82 -20.27 4.89
N LEU A 111 1.60 -19.34 3.96
CA LEU A 111 0.25 -19.07 3.46
C LEU A 111 -0.38 -20.43 3.18
N ASN A 112 -1.35 -20.84 4.00
CA ASN A 112 -2.02 -22.12 3.82
C ASN A 112 -2.83 -21.97 2.53
N LEU A 113 -2.22 -22.37 1.41
CA LEU A 113 -2.82 -22.34 0.08
C LEU A 113 -4.01 -23.30 -0.01
N HIS A 114 -4.02 -24.32 0.86
CA HIS A 114 -5.09 -25.29 1.02
C HIS A 114 -5.48 -25.38 2.49
N PRO A 115 -6.22 -24.39 3.04
CA PRO A 115 -6.79 -24.58 4.35
C PRO A 115 -7.81 -25.73 4.24
N GLU A 116 -7.69 -26.76 5.09
CA GLU A 116 -8.63 -27.91 5.13
C GLU A 116 -10.07 -27.44 5.31
N VAL A 117 -10.24 -26.33 6.05
CA VAL A 117 -11.50 -25.62 6.19
C VAL A 117 -11.43 -24.34 5.35
N PRO A 118 -12.22 -24.20 4.27
CA PRO A 118 -12.28 -22.96 3.52
C PRO A 118 -12.72 -21.83 4.47
N LYS A 119 -12.02 -20.69 4.42
CA LYS A 119 -12.41 -19.53 5.23
C LYS A 119 -13.85 -19.15 4.86
N PRO A 120 -14.72 -18.87 5.85
CA PRO A 120 -16.08 -18.44 5.54
C PRO A 120 -16.02 -17.20 4.66
N LYS A 121 -16.65 -17.24 3.48
CA LYS A 121 -16.76 -16.05 2.64
C LYS A 121 -17.51 -14.99 3.46
N LYS A 122 -16.94 -13.79 3.55
CA LYS A 122 -17.61 -12.68 4.24
C LYS A 122 -18.88 -12.35 3.45
N ARG A 123 -20.01 -12.17 4.15
CA ARG A 123 -21.25 -11.68 3.55
C ARG A 123 -20.97 -10.32 2.90
N LEU A 124 -21.42 -10.14 1.66
CA LEU A 124 -21.37 -8.83 1.00
C LEU A 124 -22.24 -7.85 1.80
N SER A 125 -21.94 -6.55 1.74
CA SER A 125 -22.90 -5.53 2.20
C SER A 125 -24.10 -5.47 1.24
N MET A 126 -25.29 -5.09 1.71
CA MET A 126 -26.46 -4.89 0.85
C MET A 126 -26.17 -3.94 -0.32
N MET A 127 -25.41 -2.87 -0.06
CA MET A 127 -25.00 -1.92 -1.11
C MET A 127 -24.06 -2.56 -2.15
N GLN A 128 -23.22 -3.51 -1.73
CA GLN A 128 -22.37 -4.26 -2.65
C GLN A 128 -23.18 -5.26 -3.48
N ALA A 129 -24.20 -5.89 -2.89
CA ALA A 129 -25.13 -6.75 -3.62
C ALA A 129 -25.94 -5.95 -4.66
N TYR A 130 -26.41 -4.75 -4.30
CA TYR A 130 -27.04 -3.80 -5.21
C TYR A 130 -26.14 -3.45 -6.39
N SER A 131 -24.92 -2.98 -6.11
CA SER A 131 -23.93 -2.66 -7.14
C SER A 131 -23.69 -3.86 -8.04
N LYS A 132 -23.49 -5.05 -7.49
CA LYS A 132 -23.26 -6.25 -8.29
C LYS A 132 -24.43 -6.61 -9.23
N LYS A 133 -25.68 -6.39 -8.82
CA LYS A 133 -26.88 -6.71 -9.61
C LYS A 133 -27.17 -5.66 -10.68
N TYR A 134 -27.03 -4.37 -10.36
CA TYR A 134 -27.51 -3.27 -11.22
C TYR A 134 -26.40 -2.43 -11.87
N TYR A 135 -25.14 -2.56 -11.43
CA TYR A 135 -24.03 -1.81 -12.02
C TYR A 135 -23.82 -2.11 -13.51
N PRO A 136 -23.70 -3.37 -13.98
CA PRO A 136 -23.40 -3.62 -15.39
C PRO A 136 -24.52 -3.18 -16.34
N THR A 137 -25.77 -3.14 -15.87
CA THR A 137 -26.95 -2.88 -16.70
C THR A 137 -27.38 -1.40 -16.67
N VAL A 138 -27.53 -0.82 -15.47
CA VAL A 138 -28.13 0.50 -15.28
C VAL A 138 -27.08 1.54 -14.89
N LEU A 139 -26.23 1.24 -13.90
CA LEU A 139 -25.37 2.28 -13.32
C LEU A 139 -24.11 2.55 -14.13
N LYS A 140 -23.55 1.56 -14.84
CA LYS A 140 -22.34 1.72 -15.66
C LYS A 140 -22.45 2.86 -16.69
N PRO A 141 -23.45 2.88 -17.60
CA PRO A 141 -23.54 3.96 -18.59
C PRO A 141 -23.74 5.34 -17.95
N ILE A 142 -24.44 5.40 -16.81
CA ILE A 142 -24.66 6.65 -16.06
C ILE A 142 -23.37 7.11 -15.38
N ALA A 143 -22.63 6.19 -14.77
CA ALA A 143 -21.36 6.47 -14.10
C ALA A 143 -20.30 6.92 -15.10
N ASP A 144 -20.21 6.26 -16.26
CA ASP A 144 -19.26 6.60 -17.32
C ASP A 144 -19.56 7.99 -17.89
N SER A 145 -20.83 8.28 -18.23
CA SER A 145 -21.26 9.60 -18.74
C SER A 145 -20.97 10.73 -17.74
N ARG A 146 -21.29 10.55 -16.46
CA ARG A 146 -21.00 11.55 -15.42
C ARG A 146 -19.51 11.71 -15.16
N TYR A 147 -18.73 10.64 -15.35
CA TYR A 147 -17.28 10.71 -15.16
C TYR A 147 -16.62 11.53 -16.27
N GLU A 148 -17.07 11.38 -17.52
CA GLU A 148 -16.62 12.22 -18.64
C GLU A 148 -16.92 13.71 -18.39
N GLU A 149 -18.10 14.04 -17.87
CA GLU A 149 -18.46 15.40 -17.46
C GLU A 149 -17.52 15.91 -16.34
N HIS A 150 -17.29 15.09 -15.31
CA HIS A 150 -16.37 15.41 -14.22
C HIS A 150 -14.93 15.68 -14.71
N LEU A 151 -14.45 14.93 -15.70
CA LEU A 151 -13.14 15.16 -16.32
C LEU A 151 -13.09 16.48 -17.09
N ARG A 152 -14.17 16.86 -17.77
CA ARG A 152 -14.27 18.16 -18.45
C ARG A 152 -14.26 19.31 -17.44
N ASP A 153 -15.03 19.19 -16.36
CA ASP A 153 -15.10 20.20 -15.31
C ASP A 153 -13.77 20.34 -14.55
N ALA A 154 -13.08 19.22 -14.30
CA ALA A 154 -11.76 19.22 -13.67
C ALA A 154 -10.72 19.94 -14.53
N LYS A 155 -10.81 19.77 -15.86
CA LYS A 155 -9.95 20.45 -16.82
C LYS A 155 -10.25 21.95 -16.91
N GLU A 156 -11.52 22.35 -16.87
CA GLU A 156 -11.92 23.75 -16.93
C GLU A 156 -11.54 24.52 -15.65
N ASN A 157 -11.72 23.88 -14.49
CA ASN A 157 -11.48 24.50 -13.18
C ASN A 157 -10.07 24.22 -12.60
N ASN A 158 -9.21 23.48 -13.31
CA ASN A 158 -7.85 23.12 -12.90
C ASN A 158 -7.75 22.43 -11.52
N TYR A 159 -8.69 21.55 -11.17
CA TYR A 159 -8.58 20.72 -9.96
C TYR A 159 -8.24 19.26 -10.31
N LYS A 160 -7.67 18.51 -9.35
CA LYS A 160 -7.32 17.11 -9.54
C LYS A 160 -8.59 16.25 -9.71
N PRO A 161 -8.77 15.53 -10.83
CA PRO A 161 -9.95 14.72 -11.05
C PRO A 161 -10.03 13.58 -10.00
N MET A 162 -11.26 13.19 -9.66
CA MET A 162 -11.48 12.05 -8.77
C MET A 162 -11.12 10.74 -9.48
N LYS A 163 -10.75 9.73 -8.70
CA LYS A 163 -10.51 8.39 -9.26
C LYS A 163 -11.81 7.81 -9.81
N PRO A 164 -11.80 7.06 -10.92
CA PRO A 164 -13.00 6.48 -11.52
C PRO A 164 -13.83 5.67 -10.50
N LEU A 165 -13.16 4.85 -9.69
CA LEU A 165 -13.81 4.03 -8.66
C LEU A 165 -14.50 4.85 -7.56
N GLU A 166 -13.88 5.96 -7.14
CA GLU A 166 -14.48 6.85 -6.13
C GLU A 166 -15.73 7.53 -6.69
N HIS A 167 -15.68 7.94 -7.96
CA HIS A 167 -16.82 8.51 -8.66
C HIS A 167 -17.97 7.50 -8.82
N SER A 168 -17.68 6.29 -9.30
CA SER A 168 -18.68 5.21 -9.39
C SER A 168 -19.32 4.88 -8.04
N ASN A 169 -18.54 4.84 -6.96
CA ASN A 169 -19.07 4.60 -5.61
C ASN A 169 -20.02 5.72 -5.15
N LYS A 170 -19.76 6.99 -5.52
CA LYS A 170 -20.68 8.10 -5.25
C LYS A 170 -21.99 7.94 -6.00
N VAL A 171 -21.93 7.60 -7.30
CA VAL A 171 -23.13 7.36 -8.11
C VAL A 171 -23.96 6.22 -7.52
N VAL A 172 -23.35 5.09 -7.20
CA VAL A 172 -24.03 3.95 -6.56
C VAL A 172 -24.71 4.39 -5.26
N ALA A 173 -24.03 5.16 -4.41
CA ALA A 173 -24.59 5.63 -3.13
C ALA A 173 -25.76 6.61 -3.30
N GLU A 174 -25.74 7.46 -4.34
CA GLU A 174 -26.86 8.35 -4.67
C GLU A 174 -28.10 7.60 -5.14
N TYR A 175 -27.90 6.63 -6.05
CA TYR A 175 -29.01 5.83 -6.57
C TYR A 175 -29.60 4.95 -5.47
N TRP A 176 -28.77 4.30 -4.66
CA TRP A 176 -29.20 3.50 -3.51
C TRP A 176 -30.14 4.26 -2.55
N LYS A 177 -29.89 5.55 -2.32
CA LYS A 177 -30.74 6.40 -1.47
C LYS A 177 -32.10 6.75 -2.09
N LYS A 178 -32.20 6.67 -3.42
CA LYS A 178 -33.40 7.03 -4.20
C LYS A 178 -34.25 5.82 -4.57
N GLU A 179 -33.72 4.60 -4.43
CA GLU A 179 -34.44 3.40 -4.83
C GLU A 179 -35.73 3.18 -4.01
N PRO A 180 -36.82 2.72 -4.65
CA PRO A 180 -38.03 2.33 -3.96
C PRO A 180 -37.80 1.09 -3.09
N GLN A 181 -38.65 0.93 -2.07
CA GLN A 181 -38.58 -0.20 -1.14
C GLN A 181 -38.66 -1.57 -1.85
N THR A 182 -39.40 -1.66 -2.96
CA THR A 182 -39.51 -2.88 -3.77
C THR A 182 -38.16 -3.40 -4.25
N ILE A 183 -37.27 -2.49 -4.67
CA ILE A 183 -35.93 -2.84 -5.14
C ILE A 183 -35.04 -3.24 -3.96
N ILE A 184 -35.21 -2.60 -2.81
CA ILE A 184 -34.49 -2.96 -1.58
C ILE A 184 -34.82 -4.38 -1.15
N ASP A 185 -36.10 -4.76 -1.19
CA ASP A 185 -36.56 -6.10 -0.82
C ASP A 185 -36.01 -7.16 -1.80
N GLU A 186 -36.04 -6.90 -3.11
CA GLU A 186 -35.41 -7.79 -4.11
C GLU A 186 -33.89 -7.97 -3.88
N ILE A 187 -33.24 -6.92 -3.38
CA ILE A 187 -31.80 -6.97 -3.09
C ILE A 187 -31.54 -7.72 -1.80
N ALA A 188 -32.45 -7.66 -0.82
CA ALA A 188 -32.38 -8.49 0.37
C ALA A 188 -32.51 -9.97 0.01
N GLU A 189 -33.44 -10.33 -0.88
CA GLU A 189 -33.57 -11.70 -1.40
C GLU A 189 -32.32 -12.14 -2.18
N TYR A 190 -31.82 -11.27 -3.06
CA TYR A 190 -30.59 -11.55 -3.81
C TYR A 190 -29.36 -11.68 -2.90
N TRP A 191 -29.31 -10.89 -1.83
CA TRP A 191 -28.24 -10.94 -0.83
C TRP A 191 -28.26 -12.25 -0.04
N GLU A 192 -29.45 -12.73 0.35
CA GLU A 192 -29.62 -14.03 0.98
C GLU A 192 -29.27 -15.18 0.00
N TYR A 193 -29.69 -15.06 -1.25
CA TYR A 193 -29.33 -16.01 -2.31
C TYR A 193 -27.81 -16.15 -2.47
N LEU A 194 -27.08 -15.03 -2.56
CA LEU A 194 -25.60 -15.04 -2.66
C LEU A 194 -24.92 -15.64 -1.44
N TYR A 195 -25.52 -15.52 -0.26
CA TYR A 195 -25.00 -16.14 0.96
C TYR A 195 -25.15 -17.67 0.93
N LEU A 196 -26.29 -18.16 0.43
CA LEU A 196 -26.55 -19.59 0.28
C LEU A 196 -25.78 -20.22 -0.89
N HIS A 197 -25.47 -19.44 -1.93
CA HIS A 197 -24.85 -19.89 -3.19
C HIS A 197 -23.55 -19.12 -3.49
N PRO A 198 -22.49 -19.32 -2.69
CA PRO A 198 -21.23 -18.57 -2.83
C PRO A 198 -20.53 -18.76 -4.18
N GLU A 199 -20.84 -19.83 -4.92
CA GLU A 199 -20.36 -20.10 -6.28
C GLU A 199 -20.97 -19.17 -7.33
N ALA A 200 -22.18 -18.65 -7.11
CA ALA A 200 -22.81 -17.68 -8.00
C ALA A 200 -22.11 -16.32 -7.92
N ALA A 201 -21.49 -16.01 -6.78
CA ALA A 201 -20.73 -14.78 -6.61
C ALA A 201 -19.46 -14.75 -7.49
N ASP A 202 -18.79 -15.88 -7.70
CA ASP A 202 -17.48 -15.88 -8.37
C ASP A 202 -17.60 -15.79 -9.91
N ARG A 203 -18.73 -16.20 -10.50
CA ARG A 203 -18.90 -16.24 -11.97
C ARG A 203 -19.07 -14.89 -12.64
N ASN A 204 -19.43 -13.85 -11.89
CA ASN A 204 -19.76 -12.53 -12.46
C ASN A 204 -18.60 -11.52 -12.37
N ASP A 205 -17.42 -11.95 -11.90
CA ASP A 205 -16.23 -11.10 -11.74
C ASP A 205 -15.23 -11.27 -12.90
N GLU A 206 -15.58 -12.05 -13.94
CA GLU A 206 -14.75 -12.19 -15.14
C GLU A 206 -14.97 -11.07 -16.18
N SER A 207 -15.73 -10.02 -15.85
CA SER A 207 -15.96 -8.89 -16.76
C SER A 207 -14.76 -7.93 -16.77
N GLU A 208 -13.82 -8.19 -17.67
CA GLU A 208 -13.31 -7.26 -18.70
C GLU A 208 -12.85 -5.83 -18.29
N TYR A 209 -12.58 -5.56 -17.01
CA TYR A 209 -11.68 -4.46 -16.66
C TYR A 209 -10.25 -4.97 -16.78
N SER A 210 -9.78 -5.11 -18.03
CA SER A 210 -8.36 -5.08 -18.31
C SER A 210 -7.89 -3.70 -17.86
N ASN A 211 -7.38 -3.59 -16.64
CA ASN A 211 -6.55 -2.48 -16.22
C ASN A 211 -5.24 -2.55 -17.01
N ASP A 212 -5.31 -2.38 -18.34
CA ASP A 212 -4.23 -1.79 -19.12
C ASP A 212 -4.22 -0.29 -18.75
N ASP A 213 -3.97 -0.04 -17.47
CA ASP A 213 -3.75 1.28 -16.92
C ASP A 213 -2.40 1.72 -17.50
N PRO A 214 -2.36 2.73 -18.39
CA PRO A 214 -1.10 3.26 -18.86
C PRO A 214 -0.31 3.71 -17.64
N GLU A 215 0.91 3.19 -17.47
CA GLU A 215 1.79 3.45 -16.32
C GLU A 215 1.65 4.89 -15.82
N ASP A 216 0.88 5.02 -14.74
CA ASP A 216 0.48 6.30 -14.16
C ASP A 216 1.66 6.77 -13.29
N ASP A 217 2.63 7.38 -13.97
CA ASP A 217 3.91 7.91 -13.48
C ASP A 217 3.71 9.20 -12.64
N TRP A 218 2.71 9.23 -11.74
CA TRP A 218 2.47 10.37 -10.86
C TRP A 218 3.44 10.35 -9.69
N LEU A 219 4.53 11.09 -9.89
CA LEU A 219 5.25 11.93 -8.91
C LEU A 219 4.73 11.81 -7.48
N ASP A 220 5.57 11.22 -6.62
CA ASP A 220 5.48 11.26 -5.16
C ASP A 220 5.42 12.72 -4.68
N ASP A 221 4.20 13.24 -4.54
CA ASP A 221 3.92 14.54 -3.92
C ASP A 221 4.08 14.39 -2.39
N ASP A 222 5.34 14.52 -1.95
CA ASP A 222 5.78 14.59 -0.56
C ASP A 222 5.20 15.83 0.14
N GLY A 223 3.93 15.74 0.56
CA GLY A 223 3.30 16.73 1.42
C GLY A 223 4.07 16.90 2.75
N PRO A 224 4.24 18.14 3.26
CA PRO A 224 5.04 18.42 4.44
C PRO A 224 4.34 17.96 5.73
N HIS A 225 4.53 16.69 6.09
CA HIS A 225 4.17 16.16 7.40
C HIS A 225 5.11 16.74 8.46
N LEU A 226 4.58 17.54 9.40
CA LEU A 226 4.83 17.74 10.85
C LEU A 226 6.16 17.30 11.53
N TYR A 227 7.22 16.98 10.79
CA TYR A 227 8.45 16.39 11.28
C TYR A 227 9.45 17.43 11.77
N TYR A 228 9.21 18.72 11.55
CA TYR A 228 10.16 19.80 11.87
C TYR A 228 10.43 20.01 13.36
N ILE A 229 9.58 19.53 14.27
CA ILE A 229 9.72 19.86 15.71
C ILE A 229 10.78 18.98 16.41
N ILE A 230 11.18 17.84 15.83
CA ILE A 230 12.14 16.92 16.49
C ILE A 230 13.59 17.09 15.98
N TYR A 231 13.80 17.69 14.80
CA TYR A 231 15.14 17.77 14.19
C TYR A 231 16.06 18.84 14.80
N ASP A 232 15.52 19.89 15.41
CA ASP A 232 16.34 20.99 15.95
C ASP A 232 17.16 20.59 17.20
N ASN A 233 16.82 19.48 17.86
CA ASN A 233 17.51 19.05 19.08
C ASN A 233 18.53 17.90 18.90
N ILE A 234 18.54 17.21 17.75
CA ILE A 234 19.42 16.02 17.55
C ILE A 234 20.62 16.33 16.66
N VAL A 235 20.45 17.16 15.62
CA VAL A 235 21.50 17.46 14.64
C VAL A 235 22.74 18.17 15.25
N PRO A 236 22.62 19.08 16.24
CA PRO A 236 23.80 19.77 16.79
C PRO A 236 24.77 18.86 17.56
N ALA A 237 24.31 17.71 18.07
CA ALA A 237 25.13 16.84 18.94
C ALA A 237 26.09 15.92 18.17
N ILE A 238 25.73 15.52 16.94
CA ILE A 238 26.54 14.56 16.16
C ILE A 238 27.65 15.26 15.36
N VAL A 239 27.41 16.48 14.88
CA VAL A 239 28.39 17.22 14.05
C VAL A 239 29.55 17.80 14.87
N ARG A 240 29.39 17.99 16.20
CA ARG A 240 30.42 18.62 17.04
C ARG A 240 31.54 17.70 17.53
N ASN A 241 31.38 16.37 17.49
CA ASN A 241 32.37 15.42 18.04
C ASN A 241 33.32 14.81 16.99
N GLY A 242 33.29 15.29 15.74
CA GLY A 242 34.08 14.75 14.63
C GLY A 242 35.17 15.67 14.08
N ARG A 243 35.62 16.68 14.84
CA ARG A 243 36.80 17.49 14.51
C ARG A 243 37.95 17.15 15.43
#